data_AF-A0A8T0J1Z7-F1
#
_entry.id   AF-A0A8T0J1Z7-F1
#
_cell.length_a   1.000
_cell.length_b   1.000
_cell.length_c   1.000
_cell.angle_alpha   90.00
_cell.angle_beta   90.00
_cell.angle_gamma   90.00
#
_symmetry.space_group_name_H-M   'P 1'
#
loop_
_entity.id
_entity.type
_entity.pdbx_description
1 polymer ?
#
loop_
_entity_poly.entity_id
_entity_poly.type
_entity_poly.pdbx_seq_one_letter_code
_entity_poly.pdbx_strand_id
1 'polypeptide(L)'
;MKFGKTYSEFIEKEASIQLAGCSYVEFKKLKKVLKRCPMHDSPGTVDDINVNTSTSSFCSTSCSGDSRVFTTPSLKAMSSTQTKKKHRKGSSASALTSGVCPSSCPGCDAKFFGELIEELSEVVGTFNTRAEQLVKLHMATGLRKYFLGRKRNHREAMIQEGQVLINYASMNAIAVRKILKKYDKVHKSREGGIFKSRLMAMRSELLKSPYLVELGALHLNLADTKEDTVMSDSELVAEFSCDFDTSSPTLTCTLVDSARLDFDLSCSICLDTLFDPIALGCGHLFCNNCACTAANVLGHEGPRAARCNAQCPICRQAGVYVDAVKLKELSSLIKNRCPEDWKERFLQERKQQLKLAKEFYDHQMEALLGMRNNMLSF
;
A
#
# COMPACT_ATOMS: atom_id res chain seq x y z
N MET A 1 6.98 -7.91 -27.24
CA MET A 1 5.57 -8.33 -27.42
C MET A 1 5.13 -9.51 -26.52
N LYS A 2 6.03 -10.19 -25.79
CA LYS A 2 5.71 -11.44 -25.06
C LYS A 2 4.99 -11.29 -23.71
N PHE A 3 5.20 -10.18 -22.98
CA PHE A 3 4.67 -10.03 -21.61
C PHE A 3 3.15 -10.17 -21.48
N GLY A 4 2.35 -9.67 -22.44
CA GLY A 4 0.89 -9.77 -22.33
C GLY A 4 0.40 -11.23 -22.35
N LYS A 5 1.14 -12.12 -23.04
CA LYS A 5 0.87 -13.55 -23.04
C LYS A 5 1.31 -14.18 -21.72
N THR A 6 2.55 -13.92 -21.30
CA THR A 6 3.12 -14.39 -20.01
C THR A 6 2.25 -13.98 -18.82
N TYR A 7 1.73 -12.76 -18.79
CA TYR A 7 0.87 -12.27 -17.73
C TYR A 7 -0.52 -12.94 -17.75
N SER A 8 -1.07 -13.25 -18.94
CA SER A 8 -2.32 -14.00 -19.04
C SER A 8 -2.13 -15.46 -18.59
N GLU A 9 -1.04 -16.10 -19.02
CA GLU A 9 -0.66 -17.45 -18.60
C GLU A 9 -0.45 -17.53 -17.08
N PHE A 10 0.19 -16.51 -16.49
CA PHE A 10 0.33 -16.37 -15.04
C PHE A 10 -1.02 -16.28 -14.33
N ILE A 11 -1.93 -15.41 -14.80
CA ILE A 11 -3.27 -15.30 -14.20
C ILE A 11 -4.01 -16.63 -14.31
N GLU A 12 -3.99 -17.28 -15.47
CA GLU A 12 -4.68 -18.56 -15.69
C GLU A 12 -4.12 -19.69 -14.80
N LYS A 13 -2.79 -19.76 -14.64
CA LYS A 13 -2.12 -20.75 -13.76
C LYS A 13 -2.43 -20.49 -12.28
N GLU A 14 -2.32 -19.25 -11.81
CA GLU A 14 -2.42 -18.96 -10.38
C GLU A 14 -3.86 -18.76 -9.90
N ALA A 15 -4.75 -18.19 -10.73
CA ALA A 15 -6.16 -17.98 -10.38
C ALA A 15 -6.93 -19.30 -10.23
N SER A 16 -6.46 -20.38 -10.85
CA SER A 16 -7.06 -21.71 -10.77
C SER A 16 -6.58 -22.54 -9.56
N ILE A 17 -5.56 -22.08 -8.83
CA ILE A 17 -4.93 -22.86 -7.76
C ILE A 17 -4.89 -22.06 -6.45
N GLN A 18 -3.89 -21.17 -6.28
CA GLN A 18 -3.60 -20.51 -5.01
C GLN A 18 -4.16 -19.09 -4.91
N LEU A 19 -4.43 -18.43 -6.04
CA LEU A 19 -4.91 -17.04 -6.12
C LEU A 19 -6.39 -16.90 -6.49
N ALA A 20 -7.20 -17.93 -6.25
CA ALA A 20 -8.64 -17.87 -6.49
C ALA A 20 -9.28 -16.65 -5.79
N GLY A 21 -10.10 -15.91 -6.53
CA GLY A 21 -10.78 -14.70 -6.04
C GLY A 21 -9.90 -13.45 -5.94
N CYS A 22 -8.64 -13.49 -6.37
CA CYS A 22 -7.81 -12.28 -6.39
C CYS A 22 -8.14 -11.38 -7.58
N SER A 23 -8.19 -10.06 -7.37
CA SER A 23 -8.26 -9.08 -8.47
C SER A 23 -6.93 -9.02 -9.23
N TYR A 24 -6.93 -8.57 -10.49
CA TYR A 24 -5.73 -8.39 -11.30
C TYR A 24 -5.85 -7.15 -12.18
N VAL A 25 -4.72 -6.59 -12.61
CA VAL A 25 -4.73 -5.49 -13.59
C VAL A 25 -5.27 -6.01 -14.92
N GLU A 26 -6.40 -5.47 -15.39
CA GLU A 26 -7.06 -5.95 -16.61
C GLU A 26 -6.39 -5.40 -17.87
N PHE A 27 -5.20 -5.91 -18.18
CA PHE A 27 -4.35 -5.42 -19.27
C PHE A 27 -5.06 -5.43 -20.65
N LYS A 28 -6.02 -6.34 -20.86
CA LYS A 28 -6.82 -6.43 -22.09
C LYS A 28 -7.90 -5.32 -22.13
N LYS A 29 -8.58 -5.04 -21.01
CA LYS A 29 -9.58 -3.99 -20.88
C LYS A 29 -8.95 -2.61 -21.02
N LEU A 30 -7.90 -2.32 -20.26
CA LEU A 30 -7.17 -1.04 -20.31
C LEU A 30 -6.61 -0.74 -21.72
N LYS A 31 -6.14 -1.77 -22.45
CA LYS A 31 -5.75 -1.61 -23.86
C LYS A 31 -6.89 -1.20 -24.78
N LYS A 32 -8.14 -1.62 -24.51
CA LYS A 32 -9.31 -1.20 -25.29
C LYS A 32 -9.69 0.24 -24.98
N VAL A 33 -9.53 0.67 -23.73
CA VAL A 33 -9.72 2.08 -23.31
C VAL A 33 -8.76 2.98 -24.09
N LEU A 34 -7.49 2.59 -24.19
CA LEU A 34 -6.46 3.32 -24.95
C LEU A 34 -6.75 3.50 -26.45
N LYS A 35 -7.66 2.72 -27.04
CA LYS A 35 -7.95 2.77 -28.48
C LYS A 35 -9.05 3.76 -28.85
N ARG A 36 -9.75 4.35 -27.88
CA ARG A 36 -10.92 5.21 -28.13
C ARG A 36 -10.78 6.54 -27.39
N CYS A 37 -10.80 7.64 -28.14
CA CYS A 37 -10.81 8.99 -27.60
C CYS A 37 -12.25 9.36 -27.22
N PRO A 38 -12.57 9.67 -25.96
CA PRO A 38 -13.93 10.07 -25.57
C PRO A 38 -14.41 11.34 -26.30
N MET A 39 -13.48 12.21 -26.70
CA MET A 39 -13.75 13.48 -27.39
C MET A 39 -14.14 13.31 -28.86
N HIS A 40 -13.88 12.15 -29.47
CA HIS A 40 -14.24 11.88 -30.87
C HIS A 40 -15.51 11.03 -31.04
N ASP A 41 -16.12 10.59 -29.93
CA ASP A 41 -17.39 9.84 -29.93
C ASP A 41 -18.63 10.77 -29.86
N SER A 42 -18.44 12.09 -29.90
CA SER A 42 -19.55 13.06 -29.98
C SER A 42 -19.78 13.48 -31.44
N PRO A 43 -20.98 13.31 -32.02
CA PRO A 43 -21.31 13.90 -33.32
C PRO A 43 -21.29 15.43 -33.16
N GLY A 44 -20.45 16.10 -33.95
CA GLY A 44 -20.09 17.49 -33.74
C GLY A 44 -21.26 18.46 -33.68
N THR A 45 -21.23 19.32 -32.67
CA THR A 45 -21.69 20.70 -32.76
C THR A 45 -20.52 21.56 -32.31
N VAL A 46 -19.90 22.25 -33.27
CA VAL A 46 -18.97 23.35 -32.97
C VAL A 46 -19.84 24.49 -32.46
N ASP A 47 -19.90 24.64 -31.15
CA ASP A 47 -20.30 25.90 -30.53
C ASP A 47 -19.08 26.43 -29.79
N ASP A 48 -18.55 27.55 -30.29
CA ASP A 48 -17.51 28.33 -29.63
C ASP A 48 -18.01 28.78 -28.26
N ILE A 49 -17.57 28.08 -27.21
CA ILE A 49 -17.71 28.56 -25.83
C ILE A 49 -16.32 28.95 -25.34
N ASN A 50 -16.14 30.26 -25.26
CA ASN A 50 -15.04 30.95 -24.61
C ASN A 50 -14.91 30.46 -23.17
N VAL A 51 -13.88 29.66 -22.87
CA VAL A 51 -13.56 29.24 -21.49
C VAL A 51 -12.59 30.24 -20.88
N ASN A 52 -13.16 31.27 -20.26
CA ASN A 52 -12.54 31.91 -19.10
C ASN A 52 -12.85 31.05 -17.87
N THR A 53 -11.88 30.26 -17.38
CA THR A 53 -11.94 29.74 -16.00
C THR A 53 -10.52 29.47 -15.49
N SER A 54 -9.98 30.37 -14.66
CA SER A 54 -9.98 30.27 -13.19
C SER A 54 -9.16 29.08 -12.67
N THR A 55 -8.00 29.43 -12.13
CA THR A 55 -7.21 28.65 -11.18
C THR A 55 -8.08 28.11 -10.05
N SER A 56 -8.29 26.79 -9.99
CA SER A 56 -8.87 26.13 -8.83
C SER A 56 -7.78 25.88 -7.80
N SER A 57 -7.64 26.82 -6.87
CA SER A 57 -7.02 26.59 -5.57
C SER A 57 -7.88 25.60 -4.79
N PHE A 58 -7.35 24.42 -4.48
CA PHE A 58 -7.99 23.54 -3.51
C PHE A 58 -7.77 24.11 -2.11
N CYS A 59 -8.87 24.63 -1.56
CA CYS A 59 -8.97 25.16 -0.22
C CYS A 59 -8.91 24.02 0.82
N SER A 60 -8.07 24.22 1.82
CA SER A 60 -7.95 23.45 3.05
C SER A 60 -9.31 23.37 3.76
N THR A 61 -9.89 22.18 3.85
CA THR A 61 -11.05 21.97 4.72
C THR A 61 -10.54 21.72 6.14
N SER A 62 -10.72 22.73 6.99
CA SER A 62 -10.71 22.59 8.44
C SER A 62 -11.99 21.88 8.88
N CYS A 63 -11.88 20.91 9.77
CA CYS A 63 -13.03 20.42 10.51
C CYS A 63 -12.62 19.91 11.89
N SER A 64 -13.20 20.59 12.88
CA SER A 64 -13.14 20.33 14.31
C SER A 64 -14.03 19.14 14.70
N GLY A 65 -13.58 18.40 15.70
CA GLY A 65 -14.39 17.88 16.81
C GLY A 65 -15.67 17.07 16.57
N ASP A 66 -15.54 15.78 16.89
CA ASP A 66 -16.49 14.93 17.62
C ASP A 66 -17.61 14.10 16.94
N SER A 67 -17.41 12.77 17.06
CA SER A 67 -18.34 11.70 17.48
C SER A 67 -19.61 11.31 16.69
N ARG A 68 -19.58 10.02 16.25
CA ARG A 68 -20.63 8.97 16.17
C ARG A 68 -21.60 8.85 14.97
N VAL A 69 -21.54 7.63 14.39
CA VAL A 69 -22.63 6.74 13.88
C VAL A 69 -23.26 6.97 12.49
N PHE A 70 -23.09 5.92 11.65
CA PHE A 70 -23.90 5.38 10.54
C PHE A 70 -24.80 6.31 9.70
N THR A 71 -24.58 6.35 8.37
CA THR A 71 -25.34 5.61 7.32
C THR A 71 -25.05 6.21 5.95
N THR A 72 -24.99 5.36 4.93
CA THR A 72 -24.86 5.73 3.52
C THR A 72 -26.17 6.29 2.96
N PRO A 73 -26.12 7.21 1.98
CA PRO A 73 -27.19 7.30 1.00
C PRO A 73 -26.70 7.12 -0.44
N SER A 74 -27.32 6.13 -1.08
CA SER A 74 -27.48 5.96 -2.52
C SER A 74 -28.24 7.15 -3.12
N LEU A 75 -27.83 7.65 -4.29
CA LEU A 75 -28.61 8.59 -5.07
C LEU A 75 -29.01 8.00 -6.42
N LYS A 76 -30.34 7.98 -6.59
CA LYS A 76 -31.13 7.47 -7.71
C LYS A 76 -31.04 8.37 -8.94
N ALA A 77 -31.33 7.71 -10.06
CA ALA A 77 -31.62 8.24 -11.38
C ALA A 77 -32.75 9.26 -11.41
N MET A 78 -32.67 10.19 -12.38
CA MET A 78 -33.80 10.98 -12.86
C MET A 78 -33.85 10.99 -14.39
N SER A 79 -35.06 11.22 -14.87
CA SER A 79 -35.68 10.67 -16.07
C SER A 79 -35.71 11.59 -17.30
N SER A 80 -35.89 10.91 -18.44
CA SER A 80 -36.29 11.32 -19.79
C SER A 80 -37.13 12.59 -19.99
N THR A 81 -36.88 13.27 -21.11
CA THR A 81 -37.93 13.79 -22.01
C THR A 81 -37.52 13.62 -23.48
N GLN A 82 -38.45 13.09 -24.27
CA GLN A 82 -38.35 12.83 -25.71
C GLN A 82 -38.63 14.09 -26.54
N THR A 83 -37.93 14.27 -27.66
CA THR A 83 -38.45 14.96 -28.84
C THR A 83 -38.02 14.26 -30.12
N LYS A 84 -39.01 13.85 -30.92
CA LYS A 84 -38.90 13.22 -32.25
C LYS A 84 -38.35 14.19 -33.30
N LYS A 85 -37.47 13.74 -34.20
CA LYS A 85 -37.40 14.25 -35.58
C LYS A 85 -36.82 13.25 -36.60
N LYS A 86 -37.72 12.86 -37.51
CA LYS A 86 -37.63 12.49 -38.94
C LYS A 86 -36.39 11.76 -39.52
N HIS A 87 -36.68 10.59 -40.09
CA HIS A 87 -35.88 9.83 -41.05
C HIS A 87 -35.60 10.59 -42.37
N ARG A 88 -34.38 10.42 -42.89
CA ARG A 88 -34.08 10.36 -44.33
C ARG A 88 -32.94 9.35 -44.59
N LYS A 89 -33.09 8.54 -45.65
CA LYS A 89 -32.23 7.42 -46.08
C LYS A 89 -31.25 7.87 -47.19
N GLY A 90 -30.10 7.17 -47.27
CA GLY A 90 -29.11 7.17 -48.36
C GLY A 90 -27.81 7.87 -47.96
N SER A 91 -26.59 7.38 -48.17
CA SER A 91 -26.06 6.21 -48.90
C SER A 91 -24.66 5.86 -48.36
N SER A 92 -24.15 4.72 -48.79
CA SER A 92 -22.86 4.06 -48.47
C SER A 92 -21.58 4.81 -48.84
N ALA A 93 -20.45 4.31 -48.29
CA ALA A 93 -19.03 4.63 -48.49
C ALA A 93 -18.49 5.64 -47.44
N SER A 94 -17.34 5.49 -46.78
CA SER A 94 -16.16 4.62 -46.95
C SER A 94 -15.31 4.67 -45.67
N ALA A 95 -14.42 3.69 -45.51
CA ALA A 95 -13.54 3.48 -44.37
C ALA A 95 -12.49 4.59 -44.13
N LEU A 96 -12.07 4.68 -42.85
CA LEU A 96 -10.75 5.12 -42.33
C LEU A 96 -10.32 6.58 -42.56
N THR A 97 -10.47 7.40 -41.51
CA THR A 97 -9.32 8.10 -40.87
C THR A 97 -9.58 8.21 -39.36
N SER A 98 -8.65 7.66 -38.57
CA SER A 98 -8.68 7.62 -37.11
C SER A 98 -8.39 8.99 -36.51
N GLY A 99 -9.27 9.47 -35.64
CA GLY A 99 -9.09 10.69 -34.83
C GLY A 99 -7.81 10.63 -34.02
N VAL A 100 -6.86 11.50 -34.36
CA VAL A 100 -5.60 11.66 -33.63
C VAL A 100 -5.90 12.55 -32.42
N CYS A 101 -5.93 11.98 -31.22
CA CYS A 101 -6.02 12.81 -30.01
C CYS A 101 -4.75 13.70 -29.92
N PRO A 102 -4.86 14.96 -29.47
CA PRO A 102 -3.71 15.80 -29.19
C PRO A 102 -2.80 15.19 -28.12
N SER A 103 -1.56 15.70 -28.01
CA SER A 103 -0.52 15.21 -27.08
C SER A 103 -0.89 15.30 -25.60
N SER A 104 -1.96 16.03 -25.25
CA SER A 104 -2.62 16.01 -23.93
C SER A 104 -4.12 16.04 -24.17
N CYS A 105 -4.84 15.02 -23.69
CA CYS A 105 -6.29 14.92 -23.84
C CYS A 105 -6.93 14.66 -22.46
N PRO A 106 -7.48 15.70 -21.81
CA PRO A 106 -8.03 15.59 -20.47
C PRO A 106 -9.11 14.50 -20.33
N GLY A 107 -9.89 14.27 -21.40
CA GLY A 107 -10.91 13.21 -21.42
C GLY A 107 -10.31 11.79 -21.44
N CYS A 108 -9.23 11.56 -22.19
CA CYS A 108 -8.51 10.30 -22.14
C CYS A 108 -7.81 10.10 -20.80
N ASP A 109 -7.19 11.17 -20.26
CA ASP A 109 -6.50 11.14 -18.97
C ASP A 109 -7.48 10.74 -17.85
N ALA A 110 -8.60 11.45 -17.71
CA ALA A 110 -9.59 11.21 -16.66
C ALA A 110 -10.15 9.78 -16.72
N LYS A 111 -10.50 9.30 -17.91
CA LYS A 111 -11.07 7.95 -18.09
C LYS A 111 -10.04 6.86 -17.81
N PHE A 112 -8.88 6.93 -18.45
CA PHE A 112 -7.88 5.87 -18.34
C PHE A 112 -7.27 5.78 -16.94
N PHE A 113 -6.87 6.92 -16.35
CA PHE A 113 -6.27 6.93 -15.02
C PHE A 113 -7.29 6.64 -13.91
N GLY A 114 -8.56 7.04 -14.09
CA GLY A 114 -9.67 6.67 -13.22
C GLY A 114 -9.91 5.16 -13.19
N GLU A 115 -10.07 4.53 -14.36
CA GLU A 115 -10.23 3.06 -14.41
C GLU A 115 -9.01 2.32 -13.85
N LEU A 116 -7.80 2.82 -14.10
CA LEU A 116 -6.58 2.19 -13.59
C LEU A 116 -6.44 2.31 -12.06
N ILE A 117 -6.83 3.44 -11.45
CA ILE A 117 -6.71 3.60 -9.99
C ILE A 117 -7.72 2.73 -9.24
N GLU A 118 -8.92 2.55 -9.79
CA GLU A 118 -9.93 1.63 -9.26
C GLU A 118 -9.42 0.18 -9.30
N GLU A 119 -8.94 -0.29 -10.47
CA GLU A 119 -8.35 -1.64 -10.60
C GLU A 119 -7.17 -1.84 -9.63
N LEU A 120 -6.34 -0.81 -9.44
CA LEU A 120 -5.20 -0.89 -8.52
C LEU A 120 -5.61 -0.95 -7.06
N SER A 121 -6.66 -0.24 -6.67
CA SER A 121 -7.18 -0.28 -5.29
C SER A 121 -7.59 -1.70 -4.91
N GLU A 122 -8.31 -2.40 -5.80
CA GLU A 122 -8.73 -3.79 -5.59
C GLU A 122 -7.54 -4.76 -5.52
N VAL A 123 -6.57 -4.60 -6.44
CA VAL A 123 -5.36 -5.43 -6.49
C VAL A 123 -4.52 -5.27 -5.22
N VAL A 124 -4.31 -4.03 -4.77
CA VAL A 124 -3.57 -3.74 -3.53
C VAL A 124 -4.33 -4.24 -2.31
N GLY A 125 -5.66 -4.02 -2.26
CA GLY A 125 -6.50 -4.49 -1.16
C GLY A 125 -6.49 -6.02 -1.01
N THR A 126 -6.57 -6.73 -2.15
CA THR A 126 -6.47 -8.20 -2.20
C THR A 126 -5.11 -8.67 -1.68
N PHE A 127 -4.02 -8.11 -2.21
CA PHE A 127 -2.66 -8.47 -1.79
C PHE A 127 -2.47 -8.27 -0.28
N ASN A 128 -2.81 -7.08 0.22
CA ASN A 128 -2.65 -6.72 1.62
C ASN A 128 -3.45 -7.66 2.53
N THR A 129 -4.71 -7.96 2.16
CA THR A 129 -5.57 -8.86 2.94
C THR A 129 -5.00 -10.26 3.05
N ARG A 130 -4.55 -10.84 1.94
CA ARG A 130 -4.00 -12.21 1.92
C ARG A 130 -2.65 -12.29 2.63
N ALA A 131 -1.77 -11.33 2.38
CA ALA A 131 -0.49 -11.27 3.07
C ALA A 131 -0.67 -11.09 4.59
N GLU A 132 -1.62 -10.25 5.02
CA GLU A 132 -1.94 -10.09 6.43
C GLU A 132 -2.48 -11.39 7.05
N GLN A 133 -3.35 -12.11 6.35
CA GLN A 133 -3.87 -13.40 6.82
C GLN A 133 -2.74 -14.42 7.01
N LEU A 134 -1.82 -14.51 6.05
CA LEU A 134 -0.67 -15.42 6.13
C LEU A 134 0.26 -15.08 7.30
N VAL A 135 0.56 -13.79 7.50
CA VAL A 135 1.34 -13.30 8.66
C VAL A 135 0.63 -13.62 9.97
N LYS A 136 -0.68 -13.35 10.07
CA LYS A 136 -1.49 -13.67 11.26
C LYS A 136 -1.49 -15.16 11.57
N LEU A 137 -1.44 -16.00 10.53
CA LEU A 137 -1.38 -17.45 10.64
C LEU A 137 -0.06 -17.90 11.29
N HIS A 138 1.07 -17.40 10.78
CA HIS A 138 2.39 -17.76 11.29
C HIS A 138 2.60 -17.24 12.72
N MET A 139 2.13 -16.03 13.01
CA MET A 139 2.26 -15.39 14.33
C MET A 139 1.24 -15.88 15.38
N ALA A 140 0.36 -16.82 15.05
CA ALA A 140 -0.62 -17.34 16.01
C ALA A 140 0.05 -18.17 17.13
N THR A 141 -0.29 -17.89 18.39
CA THR A 141 0.22 -18.61 19.58
C THR A 141 -0.88 -19.39 20.32
N GLY A 142 -0.47 -20.29 21.23
CA GLY A 142 -1.37 -20.98 22.15
C GLY A 142 -2.34 -21.98 21.49
N LEU A 143 -3.60 -21.98 21.92
CA LEU A 143 -4.64 -22.87 21.39
C LEU A 143 -4.84 -22.72 19.87
N ARG A 144 -4.66 -21.51 19.32
CA ARG A 144 -4.70 -21.30 17.85
C ARG A 144 -3.60 -22.11 17.15
N LYS A 145 -2.38 -22.12 17.70
CA LYS A 145 -1.27 -22.95 17.19
C LYS A 145 -1.53 -24.46 17.32
N TYR A 146 -2.27 -24.87 18.35
CA TYR A 146 -2.67 -26.27 18.57
C TYR A 146 -3.73 -26.74 17.56
N PHE A 147 -4.80 -25.95 17.35
CA PHE A 147 -5.83 -26.24 16.35
C PHE A 147 -5.29 -26.19 14.91
N LEU A 148 -4.28 -25.36 14.65
CA LEU A 148 -3.61 -25.27 13.35
C LEU A 148 -2.48 -26.29 13.13
N GLY A 149 -2.31 -27.27 14.02
CA GLY A 149 -1.57 -28.52 13.77
C GLY A 149 -0.20 -28.34 13.09
N ARG A 150 0.87 -28.21 13.86
CA ARG A 150 2.24 -28.06 13.35
C ARG A 150 2.72 -29.34 12.62
N LYS A 151 2.39 -29.49 11.34
CA LYS A 151 3.01 -30.44 10.40
C LYS A 151 4.03 -29.70 9.53
N ARG A 152 5.13 -30.37 9.14
CA ARG A 152 6.15 -29.88 8.19
C ARG A 152 5.51 -29.34 6.89
N ASN A 153 4.43 -29.99 6.44
CA ASN A 153 3.64 -29.59 5.27
C ASN A 153 3.03 -28.18 5.40
N HIS A 154 2.75 -27.69 6.62
CA HIS A 154 2.18 -26.36 6.81
C HIS A 154 3.21 -25.24 6.63
N ARG A 155 4.47 -25.46 7.05
CA ARG A 155 5.58 -24.50 6.83
C ARG A 155 5.87 -24.35 5.34
N GLU A 156 5.99 -25.47 4.64
CA GLU A 156 6.24 -25.47 3.18
C GLU A 156 5.08 -24.80 2.43
N ALA A 157 3.83 -25.06 2.83
CA ALA A 157 2.67 -24.37 2.26
C ALA A 157 2.69 -22.85 2.51
N MET A 158 3.08 -22.37 3.71
CA MET A 158 3.18 -20.94 4.00
C MET A 158 4.29 -20.26 3.19
N ILE A 159 5.45 -20.92 3.02
CA ILE A 159 6.53 -20.42 2.18
C ILE A 159 6.06 -20.29 0.72
N GLN A 160 5.40 -21.33 0.21
CA GLN A 160 4.86 -21.35 -1.16
C GLN A 160 3.80 -20.26 -1.35
N GLU A 161 2.82 -20.13 -0.43
CA GLU A 161 1.80 -19.09 -0.52
C GLU A 161 2.43 -17.68 -0.46
N GLY A 162 3.41 -17.47 0.42
CA GLY A 162 4.15 -16.21 0.49
C GLY A 162 4.85 -15.88 -0.82
N GLN A 163 5.54 -16.85 -1.43
CA GLN A 163 6.19 -16.70 -2.73
C GLN A 163 5.19 -16.36 -3.85
N VAL A 164 4.04 -17.04 -3.88
CA VAL A 164 2.98 -16.75 -4.85
C VAL A 164 2.45 -15.33 -4.69
N LEU A 165 2.27 -14.84 -3.45
CA LEU A 165 1.87 -13.45 -3.19
C LEU A 165 2.93 -12.43 -3.63
N ILE A 166 4.21 -12.71 -3.42
CA ILE A 166 5.31 -11.85 -3.89
C ILE A 166 5.35 -11.81 -5.42
N ASN A 167 5.19 -12.97 -6.07
CA ASN A 167 5.12 -13.07 -7.53
C ASN A 167 3.90 -12.33 -8.08
N TYR A 168 2.75 -12.43 -7.40
CA TYR A 168 1.55 -11.65 -7.72
C TYR A 168 1.80 -10.15 -7.66
N ALA A 169 2.43 -9.65 -6.59
CA ALA A 169 2.76 -8.23 -6.46
C ALA A 169 3.72 -7.77 -7.57
N SER A 170 4.74 -8.57 -7.87
CA SER A 170 5.71 -8.31 -8.94
C SER A 170 5.04 -8.23 -10.32
N MET A 171 4.26 -9.25 -10.68
CA MET A 171 3.62 -9.35 -12.00
C MET A 171 2.62 -8.20 -12.22
N ASN A 172 1.82 -7.86 -11.22
CA ASN A 172 0.90 -6.72 -11.29
C ASN A 172 1.67 -5.39 -11.39
N ALA A 173 2.75 -5.20 -10.63
CA ALA A 173 3.57 -3.99 -10.74
C ALA A 173 4.20 -3.85 -12.13
N ILE A 174 4.68 -4.94 -12.74
CA ILE A 174 5.18 -4.94 -14.12
C ILE A 174 4.07 -4.58 -15.10
N ALA A 175 2.85 -5.11 -14.91
CA ALA A 175 1.69 -4.80 -15.75
C ALA A 175 1.35 -3.30 -15.71
N VAL A 176 1.33 -2.69 -14.53
CA VAL A 176 1.14 -1.23 -14.35
C VAL A 176 2.24 -0.45 -15.07
N ARG A 177 3.51 -0.78 -14.86
CA ARG A 177 4.63 -0.12 -15.55
C ARG A 177 4.48 -0.18 -17.06
N LYS A 178 4.04 -1.33 -17.60
CA LYS A 178 3.89 -1.54 -19.05
C LYS A 178 2.65 -0.86 -19.63
N ILE A 179 1.54 -0.78 -18.90
CA ILE A 179 0.33 -0.10 -19.40
C ILE A 179 0.52 1.42 -19.39
N LEU A 180 1.20 1.98 -18.38
CA LEU A 180 1.55 3.40 -18.33
C LEU A 180 2.52 3.78 -19.46
N LYS A 181 3.59 2.99 -19.68
CA LYS A 181 4.47 3.19 -20.86
C LYS A 181 3.72 3.10 -22.19
N LYS A 182 2.67 2.27 -22.26
CA LYS A 182 1.83 2.17 -23.45
C LYS A 182 0.95 3.41 -23.62
N TYR A 183 0.43 3.97 -22.54
CA TYR A 183 -0.32 5.22 -22.54
C TYR A 183 0.50 6.34 -23.20
N ASP A 184 1.72 6.56 -22.69
CA ASP A 184 2.66 7.57 -23.21
C ASP A 184 2.96 7.36 -24.69
N LYS A 185 3.14 6.10 -25.10
CA LYS A 185 3.40 5.76 -26.51
C LYS A 185 2.21 6.04 -27.43
N VAL A 186 0.99 5.81 -26.98
CA VAL A 186 -0.24 6.03 -27.77
C VAL A 186 -0.54 7.52 -27.90
N HIS A 187 -0.44 8.27 -26.79
CA HIS A 187 -0.77 9.70 -26.75
C HIS A 187 0.41 10.61 -27.07
N LYS A 188 1.62 10.05 -27.28
CA LYS A 188 2.87 10.82 -27.46
C LYS A 188 3.08 11.84 -26.33
N SER A 189 2.80 11.43 -25.10
CA SER A 189 2.81 12.27 -23.90
C SER A 189 3.77 11.74 -22.83
N ARG A 190 3.84 12.42 -21.68
CA ARG A 190 4.56 11.96 -20.47
C ARG A 190 3.63 11.71 -19.29
N GLU A 191 2.32 11.79 -19.50
CA GLU A 191 1.32 11.74 -18.43
C GLU A 191 1.29 10.39 -17.72
N GLY A 192 1.53 9.28 -18.42
CA GLY A 192 1.67 7.96 -17.81
C GLY A 192 2.87 7.88 -16.88
N GLY A 193 4.00 8.50 -17.25
CA GLY A 193 5.17 8.66 -16.38
C GLY A 193 4.89 9.52 -15.15
N ILE A 194 4.20 10.66 -15.33
CA ILE A 194 3.81 11.55 -14.22
C ILE A 194 2.83 10.83 -13.29
N PHE A 195 1.84 10.13 -13.84
CA PHE A 195 0.89 9.34 -13.08
C PHE A 195 1.59 8.22 -12.31
N LYS A 196 2.60 7.56 -12.88
CA LYS A 196 3.44 6.61 -12.14
C LYS A 196 4.07 7.24 -10.90
N SER A 197 4.65 8.44 -11.04
CA SER A 197 5.21 9.18 -9.90
C SER A 197 4.14 9.55 -8.87
N ARG A 198 2.91 9.87 -9.31
CA ARG A 198 1.78 10.08 -8.40
C ARG A 198 1.35 8.80 -7.69
N LEU A 199 1.30 7.65 -8.36
CA LEU A 199 1.02 6.36 -7.72
C LEU A 199 2.06 6.03 -6.63
N MET A 200 3.32 6.39 -6.86
CA MET A 200 4.39 6.25 -5.86
C MET A 200 4.11 7.11 -4.63
N ALA A 201 3.68 8.36 -4.83
CA ALA A 201 3.34 9.29 -3.76
C ALA A 201 2.03 8.93 -3.04
N MET A 202 1.05 8.36 -3.75
CA MET A 202 -0.26 7.93 -3.23
C MET A 202 -0.24 6.51 -2.67
N ARG A 203 0.88 5.81 -2.77
CA ARG A 203 1.06 4.44 -2.24
C ARG A 203 0.09 3.40 -2.82
N SER A 204 -0.35 3.63 -4.05
CA SER A 204 -1.07 2.64 -4.85
C SER A 204 -0.13 1.71 -5.62
N GLU A 205 1.18 1.76 -5.34
CA GLU A 205 2.17 0.81 -5.86
C GLU A 205 2.33 -0.38 -4.91
N LEU A 206 1.96 -1.58 -5.39
CA LEU A 206 2.09 -2.86 -4.68
C LEU A 206 3.47 -3.08 -4.04
N LEU A 207 4.54 -2.65 -4.71
CA LEU A 207 5.92 -2.89 -4.27
C LEU A 207 6.35 -2.00 -3.09
N LYS A 208 5.50 -1.06 -2.66
CA LYS A 208 5.69 -0.25 -1.45
C LYS A 208 4.70 -0.60 -0.34
N SER A 209 3.95 -1.70 -0.52
CA SER A 209 3.10 -2.23 0.54
C SER A 209 3.96 -2.71 1.72
N PRO A 210 3.60 -2.36 2.97
CA PRO A 210 4.30 -2.86 4.15
C PRO A 210 4.22 -4.39 4.27
N TYR A 211 3.22 -5.01 3.64
CA TYR A 211 3.09 -6.46 3.63
C TYR A 211 4.13 -7.15 2.76
N LEU A 212 4.76 -6.47 1.80
CA LEU A 212 5.89 -7.04 1.07
C LEU A 212 7.11 -7.22 2.00
N VAL A 213 7.31 -6.29 2.93
CA VAL A 213 8.36 -6.37 3.96
C VAL A 213 8.06 -7.52 4.93
N GLU A 214 6.80 -7.66 5.38
CA GLU A 214 6.39 -8.79 6.24
C GLU A 214 6.55 -10.14 5.53
N LEU A 215 6.19 -10.25 4.25
CA LEU A 215 6.37 -11.50 3.50
C LEU A 215 7.86 -11.85 3.32
N GLY A 216 8.72 -10.85 3.13
CA GLY A 216 10.16 -11.05 3.11
C GLY A 216 10.71 -11.54 4.45
N ALA A 217 10.28 -10.91 5.55
CA ALA A 217 10.66 -11.32 6.89
C ALA A 217 10.12 -12.72 7.25
N LEU A 218 8.88 -13.04 6.87
CA LEU A 218 8.28 -14.36 7.00
C LEU A 218 9.13 -15.42 6.28
N HIS A 219 9.52 -15.13 5.04
CA HIS A 219 10.35 -16.05 4.24
C HIS A 219 11.68 -16.35 4.95
N LEU A 220 12.38 -15.32 5.42
CA LEU A 220 13.65 -15.46 6.13
C LEU A 220 13.49 -16.21 7.46
N ASN A 221 12.51 -15.82 8.29
CA ASN A 221 12.18 -16.50 9.56
C ASN A 221 11.88 -17.98 9.35
N LEU A 222 11.18 -18.31 8.24
CA LEU A 222 10.87 -19.69 7.87
C LEU A 222 12.00 -20.38 7.12
N ALA A 223 13.01 -19.71 6.58
CA ALA A 223 14.15 -20.33 5.90
C ALA A 223 15.21 -20.81 6.91
N ASP A 224 15.51 -19.99 7.91
CA ASP A 224 16.57 -20.22 8.92
C ASP A 224 16.37 -21.46 9.80
N THR A 225 15.19 -22.09 9.74
CA THR A 225 14.85 -23.29 10.52
C THR A 225 15.17 -24.60 9.79
N LYS A 226 16.11 -24.59 8.82
CA LYS A 226 16.61 -25.78 8.10
C LYS A 226 18.14 -25.81 8.16
N GLU A 227 18.70 -26.71 8.97
CA GLU A 227 19.85 -27.51 8.51
C GLU A 227 19.34 -28.40 7.37
N ASP A 228 20.07 -28.41 6.25
CA ASP A 228 19.89 -29.29 5.10
C ASP A 228 18.52 -29.27 4.39
N THR A 229 18.39 -28.44 3.36
CA THR A 229 17.60 -28.85 2.19
C THR A 229 18.31 -28.39 0.93
N VAL A 230 18.79 -29.41 0.21
CA VAL A 230 19.40 -29.39 -1.11
C VAL A 230 18.61 -28.50 -2.07
N MET A 231 19.36 -27.72 -2.84
CA MET A 231 18.88 -26.88 -3.93
C MET A 231 17.98 -27.68 -4.88
N SER A 232 16.70 -27.33 -4.94
CA SER A 232 15.85 -27.69 -6.08
C SER A 232 15.89 -26.55 -7.09
N ASP A 233 16.02 -26.88 -8.37
CA ASP A 233 15.99 -25.96 -9.52
C ASP A 233 14.94 -24.85 -9.34
N SER A 234 15.42 -23.62 -9.10
CA SER A 234 14.58 -22.49 -8.72
C SER A 234 13.92 -21.86 -9.93
N GLU A 235 12.69 -22.29 -10.16
CA GLU A 235 11.68 -21.69 -11.03
C GLU A 235 11.38 -20.24 -10.58
N LEU A 236 12.02 -19.22 -11.16
CA LEU A 236 11.61 -17.80 -11.10
C LEU A 236 11.10 -17.31 -9.72
N VAL A 237 11.84 -17.59 -8.64
CA VAL A 237 11.45 -17.23 -7.26
C VAL A 237 12.08 -15.91 -6.85
N ALA A 238 11.32 -15.04 -6.17
CA ALA A 238 11.87 -13.85 -5.55
C ALA A 238 12.79 -14.22 -4.37
N GLU A 239 13.99 -13.65 -4.33
CA GLU A 239 15.01 -13.92 -3.31
C GLU A 239 14.99 -12.80 -2.26
N PHE A 240 15.08 -13.18 -0.98
CA PHE A 240 15.20 -12.24 0.12
C PHE A 240 16.49 -12.47 0.88
N SER A 241 17.11 -11.38 1.29
CA SER A 241 18.27 -11.39 2.17
C SER A 241 18.21 -10.19 3.09
N CYS A 242 18.88 -10.28 4.23
CA CYS A 242 19.03 -9.16 5.15
C CYS A 242 20.49 -9.00 5.55
N ASP A 243 20.93 -7.76 5.65
CA ASP A 243 22.25 -7.38 6.16
C ASP A 243 22.04 -6.49 7.38
N PHE A 244 22.64 -6.88 8.50
CA PHE A 244 22.66 -6.14 9.76
C PHE A 244 24.09 -5.79 10.21
N ASP A 245 25.10 -6.23 9.46
CA ASP A 245 26.51 -6.07 9.81
C ASP A 245 27.07 -4.73 9.31
N THR A 246 26.37 -4.09 8.38
CA THR A 246 26.71 -2.76 7.86
C THR A 246 26.09 -1.64 8.70
N SER A 247 26.59 -0.42 8.52
CA SER A 247 26.07 0.78 9.22
C SER A 247 24.61 1.15 8.90
N SER A 248 23.95 0.40 8.00
CA SER A 248 22.56 0.62 7.59
C SER A 248 21.87 -0.73 7.42
N PRO A 249 21.20 -1.26 8.46
CA PRO A 249 20.52 -2.54 8.37
C PRO A 249 19.49 -2.52 7.24
N THR A 250 19.53 -3.50 6.34
CA THR A 250 18.75 -3.47 5.09
C THR A 250 18.13 -4.84 4.80
N LEU A 251 16.84 -4.86 4.47
CA LEU A 251 16.17 -6.00 3.86
C LEU A 251 16.17 -5.83 2.34
N THR A 252 16.77 -6.78 1.63
CA THR A 252 16.83 -6.79 0.16
C THR A 252 15.85 -7.83 -0.39
N CYS A 253 15.08 -7.43 -1.40
CA CYS A 253 14.20 -8.31 -2.18
C CYS A 253 14.57 -8.22 -3.66
N THR A 254 14.94 -9.36 -4.25
CA THR A 254 15.16 -9.48 -5.69
C THR A 254 13.93 -10.10 -6.33
N LEU A 255 13.21 -9.33 -7.13
CA LEU A 255 11.99 -9.76 -7.82
C LEU A 255 12.31 -10.63 -9.05
N VAL A 256 11.27 -11.30 -9.56
CA VAL A 256 11.33 -12.18 -10.74
C VAL A 256 11.87 -11.50 -12.00
N ASP A 257 11.71 -10.18 -12.15
CA ASP A 257 12.29 -9.41 -13.27
C ASP A 257 13.69 -8.87 -12.97
N SER A 258 14.37 -9.43 -11.98
CA SER A 258 15.68 -9.01 -11.45
C SER A 258 15.68 -7.59 -10.90
N ALA A 259 14.51 -6.98 -10.67
CA ALA A 259 14.41 -5.71 -9.98
C ALA A 259 14.75 -5.92 -8.50
N ARG A 260 15.71 -5.14 -8.01
CA ARG A 260 16.13 -5.15 -6.60
C ARG A 260 15.38 -4.05 -5.84
N LEU A 261 14.82 -4.41 -4.70
CA LEU A 261 14.17 -3.51 -3.75
C LEU A 261 14.89 -3.59 -2.42
N ASP A 262 15.42 -2.45 -1.99
CA ASP A 262 16.09 -2.34 -0.69
C ASP A 262 15.16 -1.58 0.27
N PHE A 263 14.98 -2.14 1.46
CA PHE A 263 14.22 -1.55 2.55
C PHE A 263 15.17 -1.24 3.70
N ASP A 264 15.35 0.05 3.98
CA ASP A 264 16.11 0.52 5.14
C ASP A 264 15.38 0.12 6.43
N LEU A 265 16.06 -0.64 7.28
CA LEU A 265 15.58 -1.11 8.56
C LEU A 265 16.06 -0.23 9.72
N SER A 266 16.51 1.00 9.42
CA SER A 266 16.87 2.02 10.39
C SER A 266 15.67 2.94 10.67
N CYS A 267 15.48 3.31 11.92
CA CYS A 267 14.47 4.28 12.30
C CYS A 267 15.01 5.70 12.11
N SER A 268 14.42 6.49 11.21
CA SER A 268 14.84 7.88 10.97
C SER A 268 14.67 8.86 12.15
N ILE A 269 14.07 8.43 13.26
CA ILE A 269 13.90 9.26 14.48
C ILE A 269 15.00 8.98 15.49
N CYS A 270 15.23 7.71 15.86
CA CYS A 270 16.28 7.35 16.81
C CYS A 270 17.62 7.01 16.15
N LEU A 271 17.64 6.87 14.82
CA LEU A 271 18.81 6.51 14.00
C LEU A 271 19.40 5.12 14.30
N ASP A 272 18.66 4.29 15.03
CA ASP A 272 19.01 2.90 15.34
C ASP A 272 18.20 1.92 14.48
N THR A 273 18.60 0.64 14.47
CA THR A 273 17.81 -0.47 13.95
C THR A 273 16.39 -0.46 14.53
N LEU A 274 15.40 -0.72 13.68
CA LEU A 274 13.99 -0.71 14.05
C LEU A 274 13.68 -1.65 15.23
N PHE A 275 13.00 -1.11 16.24
CA PHE A 275 12.50 -1.84 17.40
C PHE A 275 10.97 -1.79 17.43
N ASP A 276 10.33 -2.95 17.45
CA ASP A 276 8.88 -3.11 17.21
C ASP A 276 8.39 -2.26 16.01
N PRO A 277 8.89 -2.56 14.79
CA PRO A 277 8.66 -1.75 13.61
C PRO A 277 7.17 -1.52 13.27
N ILE A 278 6.89 -0.28 12.91
CA ILE A 278 5.62 0.18 12.35
C ILE A 278 5.88 0.75 10.97
N ALA A 279 5.07 0.36 10.00
CA ALA A 279 4.94 1.10 8.74
C ALA A 279 3.75 2.06 8.83
N LEU A 280 3.98 3.37 8.66
CA LEU A 280 2.88 4.33 8.51
C LEU A 280 2.17 4.13 7.18
N GLY A 281 0.99 4.73 7.03
CA GLY A 281 0.14 4.79 5.82
C GLY A 281 0.80 5.37 4.56
N CYS A 282 1.98 6.00 4.67
CA CYS A 282 2.77 6.50 3.54
C CYS A 282 3.91 5.60 3.04
N GLY A 283 4.44 4.66 3.85
CA GLY A 283 5.59 3.85 3.41
C GLY A 283 6.56 3.60 4.54
N HIS A 284 6.84 4.70 5.21
CA HIS A 284 7.99 4.86 6.07
C HIS A 284 7.89 4.03 7.34
N LEU A 285 9.05 3.47 7.70
CA LEU A 285 9.23 2.59 8.84
C LEU A 285 9.78 3.39 10.03
N PHE A 286 9.25 3.10 11.21
CA PHE A 286 9.69 3.67 12.48
C PHE A 286 9.54 2.65 13.60
N CYS A 287 10.26 2.83 14.71
CA CYS A 287 9.94 2.11 15.94
C CYS A 287 8.54 2.51 16.44
N ASN A 288 7.82 1.61 17.10
CA ASN A 288 6.47 1.91 17.63
C ASN A 288 6.47 3.15 18.53
N ASN A 289 7.40 3.23 19.47
CA ASN A 289 7.48 4.37 20.38
C ASN A 289 7.86 5.67 19.66
N CYS A 290 8.80 5.63 18.70
CA CYS A 290 9.15 6.79 17.89
C CYS A 290 7.96 7.31 17.07
N ALA A 291 7.19 6.42 16.45
CA ALA A 291 5.98 6.78 15.72
C ALA A 291 4.93 7.41 16.64
N CYS A 292 4.70 6.84 17.83
CA CYS A 292 3.75 7.37 18.81
C CYS A 292 4.16 8.76 19.30
N THR A 293 5.42 8.95 19.68
CA THR A 293 5.96 10.26 20.10
C THR A 293 5.81 11.30 19.00
N ALA A 294 6.16 10.97 17.75
CA ALA A 294 6.00 11.87 16.61
C ALA A 294 4.53 12.25 16.34
N ALA A 295 3.58 11.38 16.70
CA ALA A 295 2.15 11.62 16.60
C ALA A 295 1.54 12.30 17.83
N ASN A 296 2.33 12.56 18.87
CA ASN A 296 1.87 13.01 20.19
C ASN A 296 0.84 12.06 20.81
N VAL A 297 1.15 10.76 20.77
CA VAL A 297 0.32 9.66 21.27
C VAL A 297 1.14 8.83 22.25
N LEU A 298 0.48 8.22 23.24
CA LEU A 298 1.16 7.34 24.19
C LEU A 298 1.53 6.00 23.52
N GLY A 299 2.73 5.49 23.82
CA GLY A 299 3.24 4.26 23.18
C GLY A 299 2.32 3.03 23.29
N HIS A 300 1.51 2.95 24.36
CA HIS A 300 0.56 1.86 24.60
C HIS A 300 -0.76 2.00 23.81
N GLU A 301 -1.18 3.22 23.49
CA GLU A 301 -2.34 3.50 22.62
C GLU A 301 -2.01 3.10 21.17
N GLY A 302 -0.74 3.28 20.80
CA GLY A 302 -0.22 2.95 19.49
C GLY A 302 -0.51 4.03 18.44
N PRO A 303 0.20 4.01 17.32
CA PRO A 303 0.21 5.12 16.35
C PRO A 303 -1.16 5.43 15.75
N ARG A 304 -2.10 4.47 15.73
CA ARG A 304 -3.45 4.67 15.17
C ARG A 304 -4.35 5.59 15.99
N ALA A 305 -4.01 5.87 17.25
CA ALA A 305 -4.73 6.84 18.08
C ALA A 305 -4.39 8.30 17.74
N ALA A 306 -3.46 8.52 16.79
CA ALA A 306 -3.08 9.85 16.34
C ALA A 306 -4.24 10.64 15.76
N ARG A 307 -4.15 11.97 15.87
CA ARG A 307 -5.06 12.89 15.19
C ARG A 307 -4.89 12.77 13.67
N CYS A 308 -5.96 13.03 12.92
CA CYS A 308 -5.96 12.93 11.46
C CYS A 308 -4.98 13.90 10.77
N ASN A 309 -4.58 14.98 11.45
CA ASN A 309 -3.60 15.94 10.95
C ASN A 309 -2.15 15.57 11.27
N ALA A 310 -1.90 14.47 12.01
CA ALA A 310 -0.54 14.01 12.28
C ALA A 310 0.17 13.65 10.97
N GLN A 311 1.42 14.09 10.84
CA GLN A 311 2.19 14.00 9.59
C GLN A 311 3.37 13.04 9.73
N CYS A 312 3.67 12.32 8.65
CA CYS A 312 4.88 11.51 8.58
C CYS A 312 6.14 12.37 8.80
N PRO A 313 7.08 11.98 9.68
CA PRO A 313 8.34 12.71 9.88
C PRO A 313 9.23 12.79 8.63
N ILE A 314 9.13 11.82 7.72
CA ILE A 314 9.94 11.78 6.48
C ILE A 314 9.27 12.55 5.36
N CYS A 315 8.05 12.17 4.97
CA CYS A 315 7.39 12.71 3.77
C CYS A 315 6.35 13.82 4.06
N ARG A 316 6.08 14.13 5.33
CA ARG A 316 5.11 15.15 5.78
C ARG A 316 3.65 14.91 5.36
N GLN A 317 3.33 13.77 4.75
CA GLN A 317 1.96 13.41 4.42
C GLN A 317 1.12 13.28 5.70
N ALA A 318 -0.01 13.99 5.74
CA ALA A 318 -0.96 13.96 6.85
C ALA A 318 -1.86 12.72 6.79
N GLY A 319 -2.45 12.34 7.92
CA GLY A 319 -3.43 11.25 8.01
C GLY A 319 -2.84 9.85 7.90
N VAL A 320 -1.53 9.70 7.77
CA VAL A 320 -0.86 8.41 7.53
C VAL A 320 -0.88 7.47 8.74
N TYR A 321 -1.20 7.97 9.93
CA TYR A 321 -1.14 7.18 11.15
C TYR A 321 -2.33 6.24 11.33
N VAL A 322 -3.49 6.54 10.73
CA VAL A 322 -4.70 5.71 10.82
C VAL A 322 -4.51 4.32 10.21
N ASP A 323 -3.69 4.26 9.15
CA ASP A 323 -3.38 3.04 8.40
C ASP A 323 -2.08 2.37 8.86
N ALA A 324 -1.55 2.74 10.03
CA ALA A 324 -0.27 2.23 10.51
C ALA A 324 -0.29 0.70 10.74
N VAL A 325 0.63 -0.04 10.13
CA VAL A 325 0.72 -1.51 10.22
C VAL A 325 1.88 -1.90 11.15
N LYS A 326 1.59 -2.75 12.14
CA LYS A 326 2.61 -3.40 12.99
C LYS A 326 3.28 -4.52 12.22
N LEU A 327 4.61 -4.46 12.06
CA LEU A 327 5.39 -5.43 11.31
C LEU A 327 5.96 -6.50 12.25
N LYS A 328 5.19 -7.58 12.45
CA LYS A 328 5.49 -8.61 13.47
C LYS A 328 6.54 -9.60 12.99
N GLU A 329 6.47 -10.02 11.73
CA GLU A 329 7.51 -10.87 11.14
C GLU A 329 8.84 -10.15 11.12
N LEU A 330 8.83 -8.86 10.75
CA LEU A 330 10.04 -8.05 10.76
C LEU A 330 10.60 -7.88 12.18
N SER A 331 9.73 -7.59 13.17
CA SER A 331 10.11 -7.54 14.59
C SER A 331 10.79 -8.85 15.02
N SER A 332 10.20 -10.00 14.67
CA SER A 332 10.77 -11.32 14.97
C SER A 332 12.11 -11.54 14.26
N LEU A 333 12.23 -11.13 13.00
CA LEU A 333 13.47 -11.28 12.23
C LEU A 333 14.61 -10.48 12.87
N ILE A 334 14.39 -9.19 13.15
CA ILE A 334 15.40 -8.31 13.76
C ILE A 334 15.83 -8.88 15.12
N LYS A 335 14.88 -9.30 15.95
CA LYS A 335 15.15 -9.93 17.24
C LYS A 335 16.03 -11.19 17.12
N ASN A 336 15.80 -12.01 16.09
CA ASN A 336 16.55 -13.23 15.88
C ASN A 336 17.96 -12.97 15.32
N ARG A 337 18.12 -11.94 14.49
CA ARG A 337 19.42 -11.57 13.87
C ARG A 337 20.33 -10.80 14.82
N CYS A 338 19.77 -9.92 15.66
CA CYS A 338 20.52 -9.05 16.58
C CYS A 338 20.00 -9.21 18.02
N PRO A 339 20.19 -10.36 18.68
CA PRO A 339 19.54 -10.66 19.95
C PRO A 339 20.03 -9.81 21.13
N GLU A 340 21.31 -9.43 21.15
CA GLU A 340 21.87 -8.63 22.24
C GLU A 340 21.43 -7.16 22.14
N ASP A 341 21.57 -6.54 20.96
CA ASP A 341 21.07 -5.18 20.70
C ASP A 341 19.56 -5.07 20.97
N TRP A 342 18.80 -6.10 20.58
CA TRP A 342 17.37 -6.16 20.87
C TRP A 342 17.06 -6.19 22.36
N LYS A 343 17.77 -7.02 23.14
CA LYS A 343 17.60 -7.10 24.60
C LYS A 343 17.94 -5.78 25.26
N GLU A 344 19.06 -5.16 24.86
CA GLU A 344 19.46 -3.85 25.37
C GLU A 344 18.37 -2.81 25.09
N ARG A 345 17.91 -2.72 23.83
CA ARG A 345 16.86 -1.78 23.45
C ARG A 345 15.56 -2.01 24.21
N PHE A 346 15.15 -3.27 24.40
CA PHE A 346 13.97 -3.61 25.20
C PHE A 346 14.09 -3.12 26.65
N LEU A 347 15.25 -3.30 27.28
CA LEU A 347 15.50 -2.82 28.65
C LEU A 347 15.49 -1.29 28.72
N GLN A 348 16.10 -0.61 27.75
CA GLN A 348 16.10 0.85 27.65
C GLN A 348 14.68 1.40 27.53
N GLU A 349 13.88 0.89 26.60
CA GLU A 349 12.50 1.35 26.38
C GLU A 349 11.61 1.06 27.60
N ARG A 350 11.76 -0.11 28.24
CA ARG A 350 11.03 -0.43 29.48
C ARG A 350 11.39 0.51 30.62
N LYS A 351 12.68 0.85 30.78
CA LYS A 351 13.15 1.80 31.80
C LYS A 351 12.57 3.20 31.54
N GLN A 352 12.53 3.63 30.28
CA GLN A 352 11.94 4.91 29.90
C GLN A 352 10.43 4.95 30.18
N GLN A 353 9.69 3.88 29.86
CA GLN A 353 8.26 3.78 30.16
C GLN A 353 7.97 3.84 31.66
N LEU A 354 8.74 3.12 32.48
CA LEU A 354 8.60 3.18 33.94
C LEU A 354 8.91 4.58 34.49
N LYS A 355 9.92 5.27 33.94
CA LYS A 355 10.25 6.65 34.32
C LYS A 355 9.10 7.61 34.01
N LEU A 356 8.57 7.57 32.79
CA LEU A 356 7.43 8.43 32.38
C LEU A 356 6.17 8.14 33.20
N ALA A 357 5.89 6.86 33.49
CA ALA A 357 4.76 6.49 34.33
C ALA A 357 4.92 7.04 35.75
N LYS A 358 6.12 6.92 36.34
CA LYS A 358 6.42 7.49 37.65
C LYS A 358 6.20 9.01 37.66
N GLU A 359 6.80 9.72 36.71
CA GLU A 359 6.67 11.18 36.58
C GLU A 359 5.19 11.59 36.46
N PHE A 360 4.38 10.86 35.69
CA PHE A 360 2.95 11.11 35.57
C PHE A 360 2.19 10.96 36.90
N TYR A 361 2.45 9.90 37.67
CA TYR A 361 1.82 9.71 38.98
C TYR A 361 2.30 10.73 40.01
N ASP A 362 3.59 11.06 40.02
CA ASP A 362 4.17 12.07 40.90
C ASP A 362 3.48 13.45 40.67
N HIS A 363 3.33 13.87 39.41
CA HIS A 363 2.63 15.13 39.08
C HIS A 363 1.14 15.11 39.47
N GLN A 364 0.44 14.00 39.25
CA GLN A 364 -0.95 13.88 39.69
C GLN A 364 -1.08 13.97 41.21
N MET A 365 -0.15 13.35 41.94
CA MET A 365 -0.16 13.41 43.39
C MET A 365 0.13 14.81 43.92
N GLU A 366 1.10 15.52 43.34
CA GLU A 366 1.39 16.91 43.67
C GLU A 366 0.19 17.82 43.41
N ALA A 367 -0.52 17.64 42.28
CA ALA A 367 -1.72 18.39 41.97
C ALA A 367 -2.84 18.15 43.01
N LEU A 368 -3.06 16.89 43.42
CA LEU A 368 -4.04 16.54 44.46
C LEU A 368 -3.67 17.12 45.83
N LEU A 369 -2.40 17.06 46.21
CA LEU A 369 -1.91 17.64 47.47
C LEU A 369 -2.02 19.17 47.45
N GLY A 370 -1.70 19.82 46.33
CA GLY A 370 -1.90 21.25 46.13
C GLY A 370 -3.36 21.66 46.25
N MET A 371 -4.27 20.93 45.60
CA MET A 371 -5.72 21.14 45.74
C MET A 371 -6.20 20.99 47.19
N ARG A 372 -5.72 19.97 47.91
CA ARG A 372 -6.05 19.76 49.33
C ARG A 372 -5.56 20.92 50.19
N ASN A 373 -4.32 21.37 50.00
CA ASN A 373 -3.75 22.46 50.80
C ASN A 373 -4.49 23.78 50.54
N ASN A 374 -4.90 24.04 49.29
CA ASN A 374 -5.71 25.21 48.94
C ASN A 374 -7.12 25.14 49.56
N MET A 375 -7.75 23.97 49.65
CA MET A 375 -9.04 23.81 50.34
C MET A 375 -8.94 23.99 51.86
N LEU A 376 -7.79 23.68 52.48
CA LEU A 376 -7.57 23.85 53.91
C LEU A 376 -7.15 25.27 54.30
N SER A 377 -6.88 26.14 53.31
CA SER A 377 -6.51 27.55 53.51
C SER A 377 -7.69 28.54 53.37
N PHE A 378 -8.88 28.05 53.02
CA PHE A 378 -10.16 28.77 53.15
C PHE A 378 -10.85 28.35 54.45
#